data_AF-A0A3S4P1S6-F1
#
_entry.id   AF-A0A3S4P1S6-F1
#
_cell.length_a   1.000
_cell.length_b   1.000
_cell.length_c   1.000
_cell.angle_alpha   90.00
_cell.angle_beta   90.00
_cell.angle_gamma   90.00
#
_symmetry.space_group_name_H-M   'P 1'
#
loop_
_entity.id
_entity.type
_entity.pdbx_description
1 polymer ?
#
loop_
_entity_poly.entity_id
_entity_poly.type
_entity_poly.pdbx_seq_one_letter_code
_entity_poly.pdbx_strand_id
1 'polypeptide(L)'
;MSMKKVTLAAMLAMALTGCGGSKDKAEELVEASGMTKQYGSMVEMASAGYASRYPMLEREQIRNFVRENIDPDDLKNMVVEIYADHFDNDELDLMIRANQHPEQAMAIILTSKQGRDLAEKVMSIQTTIAQDMRDAMTDSDEAIVDALDDLKDEAQG
;
A
#
# COMPACT_ATOMS: atom_id res chain seq x y z
N MET A 1 23.28 -53.31 -14.05
CA MET A 1 22.15 -53.32 -13.09
C MET A 1 22.51 -52.38 -11.94
N SER A 2 21.59 -51.47 -11.60
CA SER A 2 21.52 -50.56 -10.44
C SER A 2 22.74 -49.67 -10.11
N MET A 3 22.72 -48.35 -10.37
CA MET A 3 21.94 -47.28 -9.75
C MET A 3 22.09 -47.11 -8.22
N LYS A 4 22.74 -45.97 -7.88
CA LYS A 4 22.22 -44.85 -7.08
C LYS A 4 22.42 -44.83 -5.55
N LYS A 5 22.82 -43.62 -5.12
CA LYS A 5 22.43 -42.87 -3.90
C LYS A 5 23.48 -42.79 -2.78
N VAL A 6 24.44 -41.87 -2.90
CA VAL A 6 24.91 -41.07 -1.75
C VAL A 6 25.35 -39.68 -2.25
N THR A 7 24.41 -38.84 -2.67
CA THR A 7 24.66 -37.40 -2.87
C THR A 7 23.32 -36.68 -3.01
N LEU A 8 22.59 -36.49 -1.91
CA LEU A 8 21.56 -35.45 -1.80
C LEU A 8 21.06 -35.39 -0.34
N ALA A 9 21.85 -34.78 0.53
CA ALA A 9 21.43 -34.49 1.90
C ALA A 9 22.06 -33.16 2.36
N ALA A 10 21.83 -32.08 1.62
CA ALA A 10 22.25 -30.72 2.02
C ALA A 10 21.57 -29.57 1.23
N MET A 11 20.34 -29.72 0.73
CA MET A 11 19.65 -28.63 0.00
C MET A 11 18.16 -28.49 0.33
N LEU A 12 17.77 -28.60 1.61
CA LEU A 12 16.37 -28.37 2.01
C LEU A 12 16.26 -27.58 3.33
N ALA A 13 16.95 -26.43 3.41
CA ALA A 13 16.82 -25.52 4.55
C ALA A 13 16.73 -24.03 4.13
N MET A 14 16.16 -23.72 2.97
CA MET A 14 15.84 -22.33 2.57
C MET A 14 14.36 -22.11 2.24
N ALA A 15 13.47 -23.03 2.61
CA ALA A 15 12.04 -22.90 2.30
C ALA A 15 11.21 -22.16 3.38
N LEU A 16 11.85 -21.53 4.38
CA LEU A 16 11.16 -20.88 5.51
C LEU A 16 11.31 -19.35 5.58
N THR A 17 11.94 -18.70 4.59
CA THR A 17 11.93 -17.22 4.48
C THR A 17 10.75 -16.66 3.70
N GLY A 18 9.83 -17.52 3.23
CA GLY A 18 8.79 -17.18 2.26
C GLY A 18 7.58 -16.37 2.76
N CYS A 19 7.42 -16.13 4.07
CA CYS A 19 6.35 -15.25 4.58
C CYS A 19 6.84 -13.92 5.17
N GLY A 20 8.15 -13.80 5.48
CA GLY A 20 8.71 -12.55 6.00
C GLY A 20 9.32 -11.67 4.90
N GLY A 21 9.88 -12.29 3.85
CA GLY A 21 10.65 -11.57 2.85
C GLY A 21 9.84 -10.54 2.04
N SER A 22 8.57 -10.81 1.74
CA SER A 22 7.74 -9.88 0.97
C SER A 22 7.29 -8.70 1.83
N LYS A 23 7.01 -8.92 3.12
CA LYS A 23 6.68 -7.86 4.07
C LYS A 23 7.86 -6.90 4.27
N ASP A 24 9.07 -7.43 4.46
CA ASP A 24 10.29 -6.61 4.58
C ASP A 24 10.55 -5.78 3.31
N LYS A 25 10.31 -6.36 2.13
CA LYS A 25 10.48 -5.67 0.84
C LYS A 25 9.38 -4.66 0.56
N ALA A 26 8.14 -4.94 0.95
CA ALA A 26 7.05 -4.00 0.85
C ALA A 26 7.30 -2.80 1.79
N GLU A 27 7.84 -3.04 2.98
CA GLU A 27 8.28 -1.96 3.89
C GLU A 27 9.37 -1.10 3.25
N GLU A 28 10.41 -1.71 2.66
CA GLU A 28 11.46 -0.99 1.93
C GLU A 28 10.88 -0.13 0.78
N LEU A 29 9.93 -0.67 0.01
CA LEU A 29 9.25 0.06 -1.06
C LEU A 29 8.47 1.27 -0.53
N VAL A 30 7.69 1.07 0.53
CA VAL A 30 6.88 2.13 1.14
C VAL A 30 7.77 3.24 1.69
N GLU A 31 8.89 2.90 2.34
CA GLU A 31 9.85 3.88 2.81
C GLU A 31 10.53 4.64 1.66
N ALA A 32 10.92 3.93 0.60
CA ALA A 32 11.53 4.53 -0.58
C ALA A 32 10.56 5.44 -1.36
N SER A 33 9.25 5.17 -1.33
CA SER A 33 8.23 5.99 -2.02
C SER A 33 8.07 7.39 -1.42
N GLY A 34 8.57 7.61 -0.20
CA GLY A 34 8.40 8.86 0.53
C GLY A 34 6.97 9.07 1.05
N MET A 35 6.18 8.01 1.21
CA MET A 35 4.79 8.07 1.66
C MET A 35 4.61 8.87 2.95
N THR A 36 5.48 8.70 3.94
CA THR A 36 5.43 9.47 5.19
C THR A 36 5.58 10.98 4.96
N LYS A 37 6.40 11.38 3.97
CA LYS A 37 6.55 12.79 3.59
C LYS A 37 5.32 13.32 2.85
N GLN A 38 4.56 12.42 2.22
CA GLN A 38 3.34 12.72 1.47
C GLN A 38 2.05 12.61 2.29
N TYR A 39 2.11 12.10 3.52
CA TYR A 39 0.94 11.94 4.40
C TYR A 39 0.10 13.22 4.50
N GLY A 40 0.75 14.39 4.65
CA GLY A 40 0.04 15.67 4.66
C GLY A 40 -0.82 15.87 3.41
N SER A 41 -0.28 15.58 2.22
CA SER A 41 -1.03 15.66 0.95
C SER A 41 -2.15 14.63 0.85
N MET A 42 -1.96 13.44 1.41
CA MET A 42 -2.99 12.40 1.46
C MET A 42 -4.17 12.84 2.33
N VAL A 43 -3.89 13.39 3.52
CA VAL A 43 -4.90 13.99 4.40
C VAL A 43 -5.65 15.10 3.68
N GLU A 44 -4.97 16.01 2.98
CA GLU A 44 -5.63 17.07 2.22
C GLU A 44 -6.60 16.53 1.15
N MET A 45 -6.18 15.48 0.44
CA MET A 45 -6.99 14.85 -0.60
C MET A 45 -8.22 14.16 -0.01
N ALA A 46 -8.04 13.39 1.06
CA ALA A 46 -9.14 12.76 1.79
C ALA A 46 -10.11 13.82 2.34
N SER A 47 -9.59 14.86 2.98
CA SER A 47 -10.37 15.98 3.51
C SER A 47 -11.20 16.68 2.44
N ALA A 48 -10.65 16.86 1.23
CA ALA A 48 -11.39 17.43 0.11
C ALA A 48 -12.56 16.53 -0.34
N GLY A 49 -12.38 15.20 -0.26
CA GLY A 49 -13.44 14.22 -0.49
C GLY A 49 -14.61 14.41 0.48
N TYR A 50 -14.34 14.46 1.77
CA TYR A 50 -15.38 14.69 2.79
C TYR A 50 -16.01 16.09 2.70
N ALA A 51 -15.24 17.14 2.43
CA ALA A 51 -15.76 18.50 2.31
C ALA A 51 -16.84 18.65 1.23
N SER A 52 -16.81 17.81 0.19
CA SER A 52 -17.88 17.79 -0.82
C SER A 52 -19.22 17.29 -0.28
N ARG A 53 -19.20 16.40 0.72
CA ARG A 53 -20.38 15.82 1.40
C ARG A 53 -20.88 16.71 2.55
N TYR A 54 -20.00 17.49 3.15
CA TYR A 54 -20.28 18.36 4.30
C TYR A 54 -20.02 19.84 4.00
N PRO A 55 -20.78 20.47 3.08
CA PRO A 55 -20.50 21.84 2.62
C PRO A 55 -20.75 22.92 3.69
N MET A 56 -21.42 22.57 4.79
CA MET A 56 -21.71 23.46 5.92
C MET A 56 -20.60 23.48 6.98
N LEU A 57 -19.64 22.56 6.93
CA LEU A 57 -18.56 22.45 7.89
C LEU A 57 -17.32 23.20 7.41
N GLU A 58 -16.54 23.76 8.34
CA GLU A 58 -15.27 24.39 7.99
C GLU A 58 -14.26 23.36 7.53
N ARG A 59 -13.47 23.71 6.50
CA ARG A 59 -12.46 22.82 5.93
C ARG A 59 -11.42 22.35 6.96
N GLU A 60 -11.11 23.21 7.92
CA GLU A 60 -10.17 22.89 8.99
C GLU A 60 -10.73 21.83 9.95
N GLN A 61 -12.03 21.88 10.26
CA GLN A 61 -12.68 20.88 11.12
C GLN A 61 -12.62 19.50 10.46
N ILE A 62 -13.02 19.42 9.19
CA ILE A 62 -12.96 18.17 8.41
C ILE A 62 -11.54 17.62 8.38
N ARG A 63 -10.55 18.48 8.12
CA ARG A 63 -9.13 18.07 8.09
C ARG A 63 -8.66 17.51 9.42
N ASN A 64 -9.08 18.08 10.54
CA ASN A 64 -8.68 17.62 11.87
C ASN A 64 -9.26 16.22 12.16
N PHE A 65 -10.54 15.98 11.88
CA PHE A 65 -11.14 14.65 12.04
C PHE A 65 -10.47 13.60 11.15
N VAL A 66 -10.13 13.93 9.91
CA VAL A 66 -9.38 13.03 9.02
C VAL A 66 -8.01 12.68 9.62
N ARG A 67 -7.30 13.65 10.21
CA ARG A 67 -6.01 13.39 10.88
C ARG A 67 -6.13 12.55 12.13
N GLU A 68 -7.19 12.75 12.90
CA GLU A 68 -7.42 12.05 14.17
C GLU A 68 -7.78 10.57 13.96
N ASN A 69 -8.35 10.24 12.80
CA ASN A 69 -8.84 8.89 12.49
C ASN A 69 -8.01 8.12 11.45
N ILE A 70 -6.95 8.74 10.91
CA ILE A 70 -6.00 8.09 9.99
C ILE A 70 -4.60 8.24 10.56
N ASP A 71 -4.15 7.25 11.34
CA ASP A 71 -2.79 7.21 11.85
C ASP A 71 -1.78 6.93 10.71
N PRO A 72 -0.68 7.71 10.61
CA PRO A 72 0.29 7.54 9.54
C PRO A 72 1.04 6.20 9.58
N ASP A 73 1.27 5.63 10.76
CA ASP A 73 1.95 4.34 10.92
C ASP A 73 0.97 3.19 10.61
N ASP A 74 -0.30 3.30 10.98
CA ASP A 74 -1.33 2.32 10.58
C ASP A 74 -1.55 2.34 9.07
N LEU A 75 -1.59 3.53 8.45
CA LEU A 75 -1.63 3.67 6.99
C LEU A 75 -0.39 3.06 6.34
N LYS A 76 0.80 3.24 6.95
CA LYS A 76 2.04 2.59 6.48
C LYS A 76 1.90 1.07 6.52
N ASN A 77 1.52 0.51 7.65
CA ASN A 77 1.41 -0.92 7.85
C ASN A 77 0.38 -1.54 6.91
N MET A 78 -0.76 -0.87 6.71
CA MET A 78 -1.79 -1.27 5.76
C MET A 78 -1.25 -1.37 4.32
N VAL A 79 -0.54 -0.34 3.85
CA VAL A 79 0.04 -0.34 2.50
C VAL A 79 1.09 -1.44 2.36
N VAL A 80 1.90 -1.66 3.39
CA VAL A 80 2.89 -2.76 3.43
C VAL A 80 2.21 -4.12 3.29
N GLU A 81 1.14 -4.36 4.05
CA GLU A 81 0.42 -5.65 4.03
C GLU A 81 -0.22 -5.90 2.67
N ILE A 82 -0.90 -4.91 2.10
CA ILE A 82 -1.52 -5.03 0.78
C ILE A 82 -0.46 -5.32 -0.29
N TYR A 83 0.68 -4.62 -0.28
CA TYR A 83 1.72 -4.88 -1.27
C TYR A 83 2.38 -6.25 -1.08
N ALA A 84 2.60 -6.69 0.17
CA ALA A 84 3.18 -7.99 0.47
C ALA A 84 2.27 -9.18 0.10
N ASP A 85 0.95 -8.98 0.13
CA ASP A 85 -0.04 -9.98 -0.28
C ASP A 85 -0.13 -10.14 -1.80
N HIS A 86 0.13 -9.06 -2.54
CA HIS A 86 -0.01 -9.03 -3.99
C HIS A 86 1.29 -9.24 -4.76
N PHE A 87 2.45 -8.93 -4.17
CA PHE A 87 3.73 -8.96 -4.86
C PHE A 87 4.77 -9.84 -4.14
N ASP A 88 5.52 -10.61 -4.92
CA ASP A 88 6.66 -11.36 -4.40
C ASP A 88 7.91 -10.48 -4.25
N ASN A 89 8.96 -11.04 -3.64
CA ASN A 89 10.20 -10.31 -3.36
C ASN A 89 10.87 -9.75 -4.63
N ASP A 90 10.86 -10.50 -5.74
CA ASP A 90 11.55 -10.08 -6.95
C ASP A 90 10.77 -8.97 -7.67
N GLU A 91 9.43 -9.04 -7.61
CA GLU A 91 8.53 -8.00 -8.08
C GLU A 91 8.70 -6.72 -7.27
N LEU A 92 8.72 -6.82 -5.94
CA LEU A 92 8.94 -5.69 -5.04
C LEU A 92 10.34 -5.07 -5.25
N ASP A 93 11.38 -5.88 -5.45
CA ASP A 93 12.73 -5.39 -5.79
C ASP A 93 12.78 -4.66 -7.14
N LEU A 94 11.98 -5.07 -8.12
CA LEU A 94 11.82 -4.33 -9.38
C LEU A 94 11.13 -2.98 -9.15
N MET A 95 10.07 -2.95 -8.33
CA MET A 95 9.38 -1.72 -7.97
C MET A 95 10.28 -0.75 -7.21
N ILE A 96 11.05 -1.22 -6.24
CA ILE A 96 12.01 -0.41 -5.46
C ILE A 96 13.03 0.23 -6.41
N ARG A 97 13.62 -0.56 -7.30
CA ARG A 97 14.59 -0.04 -8.29
C ARG A 97 13.98 0.99 -9.23
N ALA A 98 12.76 0.75 -9.71
CA ALA A 98 12.06 1.69 -10.56
C ALA A 98 11.73 3.00 -9.82
N ASN A 99 11.34 2.91 -8.54
CA ASN A 99 11.06 4.05 -7.68
C ASN A 99 12.32 4.87 -7.34
N GLN A 100 13.47 4.21 -7.13
CA GLN A 100 14.75 4.87 -6.88
C GLN A 100 15.34 5.56 -8.12
N HIS A 101 14.96 5.12 -9.32
CA HIS A 101 15.44 5.65 -10.60
C HIS A 101 14.27 6.04 -11.52
N PRO A 102 13.49 7.09 -11.18
CA PRO A 102 12.27 7.44 -11.91
C PRO A 102 12.54 7.76 -13.40
N GLU A 103 13.69 8.33 -13.73
CA GLU A 103 14.11 8.61 -15.11
C GLU A 103 14.43 7.34 -15.93
N GLN A 104 14.62 6.21 -15.25
CA GLN A 104 14.92 4.91 -15.84
C GLN A 104 13.80 3.88 -15.60
N ALA A 105 12.74 4.23 -14.87
CA ALA A 105 11.69 3.31 -14.47
C ALA A 105 11.10 2.53 -15.66
N MET A 106 10.80 3.21 -16.77
CA MET A 106 10.33 2.54 -17.99
C MET A 106 11.34 1.55 -18.56
N ALA A 107 12.64 1.88 -18.54
CA ALA A 107 13.67 0.97 -19.01
C ALA A 107 13.80 -0.25 -18.07
N ILE A 108 13.79 -0.04 -16.76
CA ILE A 108 13.85 -1.11 -15.74
C ILE A 108 12.69 -2.11 -15.93
N ILE A 109 11.48 -1.59 -16.15
CA ILE A 109 10.27 -2.40 -16.28
C ILE A 109 10.15 -3.04 -17.67
N LEU A 110 10.34 -2.30 -18.77
CA LEU A 110 9.99 -2.79 -20.10
C LEU A 110 11.09 -3.61 -20.79
N THR A 111 12.35 -3.52 -20.34
CA THR A 111 13.47 -4.20 -21.02
C THR A 111 13.63 -5.67 -20.65
N SER A 112 13.06 -6.12 -19.53
CA SER A 112 13.12 -7.51 -19.08
C SER A 112 11.79 -8.23 -19.32
N LYS A 113 11.79 -9.58 -19.32
CA LYS A 113 10.54 -10.34 -19.32
C LYS A 113 9.79 -10.13 -18.00
N GLN A 114 10.52 -10.24 -16.88
CA GLN A 114 9.97 -10.11 -15.54
C GLN A 114 9.30 -8.75 -15.29
N GLY A 115 9.90 -7.65 -15.75
CA GLY A 115 9.29 -6.33 -15.61
C GLY A 115 8.06 -6.14 -16.49
N ARG A 116 7.97 -6.79 -17.66
CA ARG A 116 6.75 -6.81 -18.48
C ARG A 116 5.64 -7.61 -17.81
N ASP A 117 5.98 -8.79 -17.28
CA ASP A 117 5.05 -9.63 -16.51
C ASP A 117 4.54 -8.85 -15.27
N LEU A 118 5.42 -8.11 -14.60
CA LEU A 118 5.05 -7.22 -13.48
C LEU A 118 4.10 -6.10 -13.92
N ALA A 119 4.37 -5.44 -15.05
CA ALA A 119 3.51 -4.37 -15.55
C ALA A 119 2.10 -4.89 -15.90
N GLU A 120 2.01 -6.08 -16.51
CA GLU A 120 0.73 -6.74 -16.78
C GLU A 120 0.01 -7.11 -15.48
N LYS A 121 0.74 -7.63 -14.49
CA LYS A 121 0.19 -7.97 -13.18
C LYS A 121 -0.37 -6.74 -12.48
N VAL A 122 0.40 -5.65 -12.38
CA VAL A 122 -0.05 -4.37 -11.78
C VAL A 122 -1.34 -3.89 -12.42
N MET A 123 -1.44 -3.94 -13.77
CA MET A 123 -2.67 -3.58 -14.47
C MET A 123 -3.84 -4.51 -14.17
N SER A 124 -3.58 -5.82 -13.99
CA SER A 124 -4.63 -6.81 -13.71
C SER A 124 -5.17 -6.74 -12.29
N ILE A 125 -4.34 -6.38 -11.30
CA ILE A 125 -4.71 -6.35 -9.88
C ILE A 125 -4.95 -4.94 -9.34
N GLN A 126 -4.82 -3.88 -10.15
CA GLN A 126 -5.02 -2.50 -9.71
C GLN A 126 -6.38 -2.29 -9.03
N THR A 127 -7.44 -2.87 -9.60
CA THR A 127 -8.79 -2.78 -9.02
C THR A 127 -8.89 -3.55 -7.70
N THR A 128 -8.20 -4.68 -7.58
CA THR A 128 -8.14 -5.48 -6.34
C THR A 128 -7.40 -4.72 -5.25
N ILE A 129 -6.20 -4.20 -5.52
CA ILE A 129 -5.46 -3.37 -4.58
C ILE A 129 -6.29 -2.16 -4.13
N ALA A 130 -7.01 -1.51 -5.05
CA ALA A 130 -7.88 -0.39 -4.71
C ALA A 130 -9.13 -0.81 -3.91
N GLN A 131 -9.57 -2.06 -4.00
CA GLN A 131 -10.62 -2.61 -3.14
C GLN A 131 -10.04 -2.92 -1.76
N ASP A 132 -8.91 -3.60 -1.67
CA ASP A 132 -8.28 -3.98 -0.40
C ASP A 132 -7.91 -2.74 0.44
N MET A 133 -7.45 -1.67 -0.21
CA MET A 133 -7.23 -0.37 0.43
C MET A 133 -8.54 0.21 1.01
N ARG A 134 -9.66 0.10 0.29
CA ARG A 134 -10.95 0.59 0.79
C ARG A 134 -11.46 -0.25 1.94
N ASP A 135 -11.35 -1.57 1.82
CA ASP A 135 -11.80 -2.50 2.85
C ASP A 135 -10.98 -2.30 4.13
N ALA A 136 -9.67 -2.12 4.02
CA ALA A 136 -8.80 -1.85 5.17
C ALA A 136 -9.01 -0.47 5.81
N MET A 137 -9.56 0.51 5.07
CA MET A 137 -9.91 1.83 5.58
C MET A 137 -11.37 1.96 6.05
N THR A 138 -12.18 0.91 5.97
CA THR A 138 -13.63 0.99 6.25
C THR A 138 -13.92 1.48 7.67
N ASP A 139 -13.24 0.94 8.68
CA ASP A 139 -13.44 1.35 10.08
C ASP A 139 -13.07 2.84 10.30
N SER A 140 -11.98 3.31 9.68
CA SER A 140 -11.60 4.73 9.70
C SER A 140 -12.61 5.61 8.96
N ASP A 141 -13.16 5.16 7.83
CA ASP A 141 -14.17 5.91 7.07
C ASP A 141 -15.46 6.06 7.89
N GLU A 142 -15.92 4.97 8.52
CA GLU A 142 -17.10 5.00 9.41
C GLU A 142 -16.89 5.98 10.57
N ALA A 143 -15.75 5.91 11.26
CA ALA A 143 -15.44 6.83 12.37
C ALA A 143 -15.38 8.30 11.93
N ILE A 144 -14.81 8.60 10.76
CA ILE A 144 -14.78 9.95 10.21
C ILE A 144 -16.20 10.43 9.87
N VAL A 145 -16.99 9.59 9.21
CA VAL A 145 -18.36 9.94 8.81
C VAL A 145 -19.24 10.20 10.03
N ASP A 146 -19.20 9.34 11.04
CA ASP A 146 -19.97 9.49 12.27
C ASP A 146 -19.61 10.81 12.98
N ALA A 147 -18.32 11.12 13.11
CA ALA A 147 -17.87 12.36 13.74
C ALA A 147 -18.28 13.61 12.97
N LEU A 148 -18.28 13.55 11.63
CA LEU A 148 -18.71 14.67 10.78
C LEU A 148 -20.24 14.84 10.77
N ASP A 149 -21.00 13.74 10.86
CA ASP A 149 -22.45 13.78 10.99
C ASP A 149 -22.87 14.41 12.33
N ASP A 150 -22.23 14.02 13.43
CA ASP A 150 -22.45 14.64 14.75
C ASP A 150 -22.19 16.15 14.71
N LEU A 151 -21.05 16.56 14.13
CA LEU A 151 -20.68 17.98 14.01
C LEU A 151 -21.67 18.77 13.15
N LYS A 152 -22.16 18.16 12.06
CA LYS A 152 -23.17 18.77 11.19
C LYS A 152 -24.48 18.98 11.95
N ASP A 153 -24.90 18.01 12.75
CA ASP A 153 -26.16 18.09 13.48
C ASP A 153 -26.07 19.12 14.62
N GLU A 154 -24.92 19.25 15.29
CA GLU A 154 -24.65 20.34 16.23
C GLU A 154 -24.69 21.74 15.57
N ALA A 155 -24.19 21.86 14.34
CA ALA A 155 -24.18 23.13 13.62
C ALA A 155 -25.57 23.55 13.10
N GLN A 156 -26.53 22.63 13.06
CA GLN A 156 -27.89 22.86 12.55
C GLN A 156 -28.96 22.97 13.64
N GLY A 157 -28.65 22.59 14.89
CA GLY A 157 -29.52 22.69 16.07
C GLY A 157 -29.39 23.99 16.84
#